data_AF-A0AAV5V981-F1
#
_entry.id   AF-A0AAV5V981-F1
#
_cell.length_a   1.000
_cell.length_b   1.000
_cell.length_c   1.000
_cell.angle_alpha   90.00
_cell.angle_beta   90.00
_cell.angle_gamma   90.00
#
_symmetry.space_group_name_H-M   'P 1'
#
loop_
_entity.id
_entity.type
_entity.pdbx_description
1 polymer ?
#
loop_
_entity_poly.entity_id
_entity_poly.type
_entity_poly.pdbx_seq_one_letter_code
_entity_poly.pdbx_strand_id
1 'polypeptide(L)'
;WTDFAKNGKLDYEKSGPNRNYVEIDKELTKGQNWRSAADEVFNEKVPQVVGEFPPLTISKESLNMLKELGSKTLNKWKSVQCNSSTRQSASTSTVLTIICFLAVLYQ
;
A
#
# COMPACT_ATOMS: atom_id res chain seq x y z
N TRP A 1 13.13 -2.98 7.31
CA TRP A 1 12.22 -1.82 7.30
C TRP A 1 12.91 -0.48 7.50
N THR A 2 13.78 -0.30 8.50
CA THR A 2 14.54 0.97 8.70
C THR A 2 15.30 1.41 7.45
N ASP A 3 15.93 0.47 6.75
CA ASP A 3 16.69 0.76 5.54
C ASP A 3 15.79 1.23 4.38
N PHE A 4 14.63 0.60 4.21
CA PHE A 4 13.60 1.05 3.26
C PHE A 4 13.11 2.48 3.57
N ALA A 5 12.87 2.79 4.85
CA ALA A 5 12.41 4.11 5.26
C ALA A 5 13.45 5.22 4.99
N LYS A 6 14.75 4.89 5.02
CA LYS A 6 15.83 5.84 4.73
C LYS A 6 16.09 5.99 3.23
N ASN A 7 16.10 4.88 2.49
CA ASN A 7 16.58 4.86 1.11
C ASN A 7 15.45 4.83 0.07
N GLY A 8 14.20 4.62 0.49
CA GLY A 8 13.04 4.45 -0.39
C GLY A 8 13.06 3.16 -1.21
N LYS A 9 14.07 2.30 -1.02
CA LYS A 9 14.22 1.00 -1.68
C LYS A 9 14.93 0.02 -0.78
N LEU A 10 14.68 -1.26 -1.00
CA LEU A 10 15.48 -2.35 -0.45
C LEU A 10 16.31 -2.96 -1.57
N ASP A 11 17.40 -3.64 -1.21
CA ASP A 11 18.21 -4.43 -2.15
C ASP A 11 17.54 -5.78 -2.49
N TYR A 12 16.26 -5.71 -2.86
CA TYR A 12 15.44 -6.82 -3.32
C TYR A 12 14.77 -6.41 -4.63
N GLU A 13 14.59 -7.38 -5.51
CA GLU A 13 13.83 -7.16 -6.74
C GLU A 13 12.41 -6.74 -6.41
N LYS A 14 11.90 -5.74 -7.14
CA LYS A 14 10.49 -5.35 -7.04
C LYS A 14 9.62 -6.50 -7.53
N SER A 15 8.43 -6.63 -6.95
CA SER A 15 7.42 -7.57 -7.44
C SER A 15 7.06 -7.21 -8.90
N GLY A 16 7.39 -8.11 -9.82
CA GLY A 16 7.06 -8.02 -11.25
C GLY A 16 5.94 -9.00 -11.64
N PRO A 17 5.82 -9.36 -12.93
CA PRO A 17 4.85 -10.35 -13.41
C PRO A 17 4.96 -11.70 -12.69
N ASN A 18 6.17 -12.08 -12.29
CA ASN A 18 6.48 -13.33 -11.57
C ASN A 18 6.18 -13.26 -10.06
N ARG A 19 5.60 -12.15 -9.58
CA ARG A 19 5.17 -11.93 -8.20
C ARG A 19 6.25 -12.34 -7.17
N ASN A 20 7.47 -11.85 -7.38
CA ASN A 20 8.62 -12.10 -6.51
C ASN A 20 8.31 -11.65 -5.07
N TYR A 21 8.75 -12.42 -4.09
CA TYR A 21 8.56 -12.13 -2.66
C TYR A 21 9.80 -12.53 -1.84
N VAL A 22 9.87 -11.99 -0.63
CA VAL A 22 10.88 -12.37 0.36
C VAL A 22 10.15 -13.00 1.53
N GLU A 23 10.51 -14.23 1.86
CA GLU A 23 10.01 -14.94 3.03
C GLU A 23 10.94 -14.67 4.21
N ILE A 24 10.35 -14.39 5.36
CA ILE A 24 11.05 -13.99 6.57
C ILE A 24 10.86 -15.10 7.59
N ASP A 25 11.86 -15.98 7.70
CA ASP A 25 11.96 -17.01 8.75
C ASP A 25 13.32 -16.86 9.46
N LYS A 26 13.94 -17.96 9.91
CA LYS A 26 15.32 -17.99 10.43
C LYS A 26 16.33 -17.41 9.46
N GLU A 27 16.07 -17.55 8.16
CA GLU A 27 16.84 -16.97 7.07
C GLU A 27 15.90 -16.21 6.12
N LEU A 28 16.45 -15.21 5.42
CA LEU A 28 15.71 -14.49 4.39
C LEU A 28 15.85 -15.23 3.06
N THR A 29 14.74 -15.81 2.60
CA THR A 29 14.72 -16.55 1.32
C THR A 29 13.93 -15.75 0.28
N LYS A 30 14.40 -15.81 -0.97
CA LYS A 30 13.70 -15.20 -2.11
C LYS A 30 12.82 -16.26 -2.75
N GLY A 31 11.54 -15.94 -2.92
CA GLY A 31 10.58 -16.79 -3.61
C GLY A 31 9.98 -16.10 -4.83
N GLN A 32 9.34 -16.88 -5.67
CA GLN A 32 8.56 -16.41 -6.83
C GLN A 32 7.19 -17.06 -6.80
N ASN A 33 6.21 -16.41 -7.42
CA ASN A 33 4.86 -16.96 -7.60
C ASN A 33 4.19 -17.41 -6.29
N TRP A 34 4.24 -16.60 -5.22
CA TRP A 34 3.66 -16.93 -3.89
C TRP A 34 2.17 -17.35 -3.92
N ARG A 35 1.47 -17.11 -5.03
CA ARG A 35 0.05 -17.39 -5.24
C ARG A 35 -0.25 -18.37 -6.36
N SER A 36 0.74 -19.07 -6.92
CA SER A 36 0.54 -19.94 -8.10
C SER A 36 -0.64 -20.89 -7.97
N ALA A 37 -0.71 -21.65 -6.89
CA ALA A 37 -1.79 -22.62 -6.66
C ALA A 37 -3.17 -21.95 -6.53
N ALA A 38 -3.24 -20.78 -5.88
CA ALA A 38 -4.49 -20.05 -5.74
C ALA A 38 -4.91 -19.40 -7.07
N ASP A 39 -3.97 -18.85 -7.84
CA ASP A 39 -4.25 -18.28 -9.17
C ASP A 39 -4.74 -19.38 -10.13
N GLU A 40 -4.09 -20.55 -10.14
CA GLU A 40 -4.52 -21.69 -10.96
C GLU A 40 -5.96 -22.10 -10.61
N VAL A 41 -6.29 -22.20 -9.32
CA VAL A 41 -7.65 -22.57 -8.91
C VAL A 41 -8.65 -21.48 -9.25
N PHE A 42 -8.44 -20.25 -8.77
CA PHE A 42 -9.47 -19.20 -8.82
C PHE A 42 -9.54 -18.47 -10.16
N ASN A 43 -8.43 -18.34 -10.89
CA ASN A 43 -8.40 -17.62 -12.16
C ASN A 43 -8.44 -18.55 -13.38
N GLU A 44 -8.04 -19.81 -13.26
CA GLU A 44 -8.06 -20.75 -14.39
C GLU A 44 -9.16 -21.82 -14.25
N LYS A 45 -9.15 -22.59 -13.16
CA LYS A 45 -10.07 -23.73 -12.99
C LYS A 45 -11.50 -23.30 -12.69
N VAL A 46 -11.70 -22.32 -11.81
CA VAL A 46 -13.04 -21.86 -11.45
C VAL A 46 -13.79 -21.31 -12.67
N PRO A 47 -13.22 -20.45 -13.52
CA PRO A 47 -13.90 -19.98 -14.73
C PRO A 47 -14.24 -21.11 -15.72
N GLN A 48 -13.40 -22.16 -15.81
CA GLN A 48 -13.69 -23.32 -16.67
C GLN A 48 -14.90 -24.14 -16.18
N VAL A 49 -15.09 -24.25 -14.86
CA VAL A 49 -16.16 -25.06 -14.27
C VAL A 49 -17.45 -24.26 -14.12
N VAL A 50 -17.36 -23.01 -13.69
CA VAL A 50 -18.50 -22.18 -13.28
C VAL A 50 -18.88 -21.14 -14.35
N GLY A 51 -18.06 -20.99 -15.40
CA GLY A 51 -18.16 -19.94 -16.39
C GLY A 51 -17.47 -18.64 -15.93
N GLU A 52 -17.36 -17.68 -16.84
CA GLU A 52 -16.87 -16.34 -16.47
C GLU A 52 -17.83 -15.69 -15.48
N PHE A 53 -17.31 -15.25 -14.32
CA PHE A 53 -18.12 -14.46 -13.40
C PHE A 53 -18.54 -13.18 -14.09
N PRO A 54 -19.83 -12.79 -14.02
CA PRO A 54 -20.25 -11.51 -14.55
C PRO A 54 -19.46 -10.41 -13.82
N PRO A 55 -19.08 -9.33 -14.51
CA PRO A 55 -18.38 -8.22 -13.88
C PRO A 55 -19.19 -7.73 -12.67
N LEU A 56 -18.57 -7.79 -11.49
CA LEU A 56 -19.23 -7.38 -10.25
C LEU A 56 -19.51 -5.88 -10.32
N THR A 57 -20.79 -5.52 -10.39
CA THR A 57 -21.21 -4.13 -10.30
C THR A 57 -21.30 -3.72 -8.84
N ILE A 58 -20.66 -2.61 -8.49
CA ILE A 58 -20.81 -2.03 -7.15
C ILE A 58 -22.23 -1.51 -7.03
N SER A 59 -22.95 -1.87 -5.95
CA SER A 59 -24.28 -1.35 -5.70
C SER A 59 -24.26 0.17 -5.53
N LYS A 60 -25.36 0.85 -5.89
CA LYS A 60 -25.44 2.31 -5.79
C LYS A 60 -25.20 2.79 -4.36
N GLU A 61 -25.69 2.03 -3.38
CA GLU A 61 -25.52 2.26 -1.95
C GLU A 61 -24.04 2.18 -1.55
N SER A 62 -23.35 1.12 -1.99
CA SER A 62 -21.91 0.91 -1.72
C SER A 62 -21.07 2.02 -2.34
N LEU A 63 -21.41 2.43 -3.56
CA LEU A 63 -20.74 3.53 -4.25
C LEU A 63 -20.95 4.88 -3.53
N ASN A 64 -22.17 5.14 -3.05
CA ASN A 64 -22.48 6.36 -2.29
C ASN A 64 -21.72 6.40 -0.97
N MET A 65 -21.69 5.28 -0.24
CA MET A 65 -20.91 5.14 1.00
C MET A 65 -19.42 5.40 0.76
N LEU A 66 -18.85 4.82 -0.31
CA LEU A 66 -17.44 5.04 -0.69
C LEU A 66 -17.16 6.52 -1.00
N LYS A 67 -18.06 7.20 -1.72
CA LYS A 67 -17.93 8.64 -2.02
C LYS A 67 -17.99 9.49 -0.75
N GLU A 68 -18.87 9.16 0.19
CA GLU A 68 -18.97 9.85 1.47
C GLU A 68 -17.71 9.68 2.31
N LEU A 69 -17.19 8.45 2.42
CA LEU A 69 -15.95 8.15 3.12
C LEU A 69 -14.73 8.83 2.48
N GLY A 70 -14.67 8.84 1.15
CA GLY A 70 -13.65 9.55 0.39
C GLY A 70 -13.67 11.05 0.69
N SER A 71 -14.86 11.66 0.71
CA SER A 71 -15.02 13.09 1.03
C SER A 71 -14.61 13.41 2.47
N LYS A 72 -14.99 12.58 3.44
CA LYS A 72 -14.58 12.70 4.85
C LYS A 72 -13.07 12.62 5.01
N THR A 73 -12.44 11.66 4.35
CA THR A 73 -10.98 11.46 4.39
C THR A 73 -10.24 12.63 3.76
N LEU A 74 -10.71 13.12 2.61
CA LEU A 74 -10.13 14.28 1.92
C LEU A 74 -10.25 15.55 2.78
N ASN A 75 -11.39 15.78 3.42
CA ASN A 75 -11.58 16.92 4.30
C ASN A 75 -10.67 16.83 5.53
N LYS A 76 -10.54 15.65 6.14
CA LYS A 76 -9.61 15.41 7.24
C LYS A 76 -8.17 15.70 6.81
N TRP A 77 -7.76 15.20 5.64
CA TRP A 77 -6.43 15.47 5.10
C TRP A 77 -6.16 16.96 4.90
N LYS A 78 -7.11 17.69 4.29
CA LYS A 78 -7.00 19.15 4.09
C LYS A 78 -6.99 19.95 5.41
N SER A 79 -7.71 19.47 6.44
CA SER A 79 -7.71 20.11 7.77
C SER A 79 -6.40 19.91 8.53
N VAL A 80 -5.65 18.84 8.21
CA VAL A 80 -4.27 18.69 8.66
C VAL A 80 -3.41 19.58 7.75
N GLN A 81 -3.56 20.90 7.88
CA GLN A 81 -2.49 21.79 7.47
C GLN A 81 -1.29 21.45 8.36
N CYS A 82 -0.27 20.85 7.75
CA CYS A 82 1.04 20.81 8.38
C CYS A 82 1.49 22.26 8.51
N ASN A 83 1.30 22.86 9.69
CA ASN A 83 1.89 24.16 10.01
C ASN A 83 3.41 23.99 9.92
N SER A 84 3.96 24.31 8.75
CA SER A 84 5.40 24.41 8.50
C SER A 84 6.01 25.59 9.27
N SER A 85 5.17 26.43 9.87
CA SER A 85 5.55 27.53 10.74
C SER A 85 5.69 27.04 12.17
N THR A 86 6.85 26.45 12.50
CA THR A 86 7.74 26.87 13.61
C THR A 86 8.99 25.98 13.57
N ARG A 87 9.86 26.16 12.57
CA ARG A 87 11.29 25.88 12.73
C ARG A 87 11.87 26.98 13.63
N GLN A 88 11.53 26.96 14.92
CA GLN A 88 12.42 27.55 15.90
C GLN A 88 13.37 26.44 16.35
N SER A 89 14.64 26.70 16.08
CA SER A 89 15.80 26.02 16.60
C SER A 89 15.59 25.63 18.07
N ALA A 90 15.42 24.34 18.33
CA ALA A 90 15.67 23.75 19.63
C ALA A 90 16.03 22.27 19.44
N SER A 91 17.32 22.02 19.55
CA SER A 91 17.97 20.82 20.07
C SER A 91 17.08 19.58 20.30
N THR A 92 17.43 18.50 19.59
CA THR A 92 17.32 17.09 20.03
C THR A 92 15.94 16.59 20.50
N SER A 93 15.11 16.12 19.56
CA SER A 93 14.28 14.93 19.78
C SER A 93 13.87 14.29 18.45
N THR A 94 14.54 13.20 18.09
CA THR A 94 14.64 12.62 16.73
C THR A 94 13.42 11.82 16.25
N VAL A 95 12.29 11.83 16.98
CA VAL A 95 11.18 10.90 16.70
C VAL A 95 10.01 11.54 15.92
N LEU A 96 9.82 12.86 15.99
CA LEU A 96 8.64 13.50 15.37
C LEU A 96 8.84 13.96 13.91
N THR A 97 10.08 14.02 13.41
CA THR A 97 10.36 14.66 12.09
C THR A 97 10.09 13.75 10.89
N ILE A 98 9.95 12.42 11.08
CA ILE A 98 9.81 11.46 9.98
C ILE A 98 8.41 11.49 9.35
N ILE A 99 7.37 11.88 10.09
CA ILE A 99 5.98 11.86 9.59
C ILE A 99 5.72 12.98 8.56
N CYS A 100 6.37 14.15 8.71
CA CYS A 100 6.15 15.27 7.78
C CYS A 100 6.90 15.13 6.44
N PHE A 101 8.00 14.38 6.39
CA PHE A 101 8.78 14.23 5.15
C PHE A 101 8.08 13.35 4.10
N LEU A 102 7.28 12.39 4.52
CA LEU A 102 6.55 11.51 3.60
C LEU A 102 5.40 12.22 2.86
N ALA A 103 4.87 13.33 3.40
CA ALA A 103 3.77 14.08 2.78
C ALA A 103 4.22 14.98 1.62
N VAL A 104 5.51 15.35 1.55
CA VAL A 104 6.05 16.24 0.50
C VAL A 104 6.54 15.46 -0.72
N LEU A 105 6.92 14.19 -0.56
CA LEU A 105 7.47 13.36 -1.66
C LEU A 105 6.41 12.74 -2.59
N TYR A 106 5.12 13.00 -2.35
CA TYR A 106 3.98 12.45 -3.13
C TYR A 106 3.12 13.54 -3.80
N GLN A 107 3.64 14.76 -3.97
CA GLN A 107 3.16 15.76 -4.93
C GLN A 107 3.95 15.64 -6.24
#